data_AF-A0A7J0FDF1-F1
#
_entry.id   AF-A0A7J0FDF1-F1
#
_cell.length_a   1.000
_cell.length_b   1.000
_cell.length_c   1.000
_cell.angle_alpha   90.00
_cell.angle_beta   90.00
_cell.angle_gamma   90.00
#
_symmetry.space_group_name_H-M   'P 1'
#
loop_
_entity.id
_entity.type
_entity.pdbx_description
1 polymer ?
#
loop_
_entity_poly.entity_id
_entity_poly.type
_entity_poly.pdbx_seq_one_letter_code
_entity_poly.pdbx_strand_id
1 'polypeptide(L)'
;MDKTRPKSEQHLVDWAKPYLTSSRRLRCIVDPRLAGQYSVKGAKEMARLALQCVSFNPKDRPRMPAIIETLEALQQLRDMAVSCGQWPGSPKSNRNGLLSVKGRRENGGASGIIWKHSPVAANTKG
;
A
#
# COMPACT_ATOMS: atom_id res chain seq x y z
N MET A 1 1.26 -12.12 -25.71
CA MET A 1 2.51 -12.67 -25.18
C MET A 1 3.64 -11.83 -25.73
N ASP A 2 4.38 -11.16 -24.85
CA ASP A 2 5.43 -10.21 -25.26
C ASP A 2 6.71 -10.98 -25.58
N LYS A 3 7.04 -11.07 -26.87
CA LYS A 3 8.20 -11.84 -27.36
C LYS A 3 9.54 -11.16 -27.06
N THR A 4 9.53 -9.89 -26.64
CA THR A 4 10.74 -9.12 -26.33
C THR A 4 11.27 -9.38 -24.92
N ARG A 5 10.46 -10.03 -24.07
CA ARG A 5 10.78 -10.34 -22.68
C ARG A 5 11.36 -11.74 -22.49
N PRO A 6 12.12 -11.99 -21.40
CA PRO A 6 12.57 -13.34 -21.03
C PRO A 6 11.39 -14.31 -20.95
N LYS A 7 11.61 -15.59 -21.29
CA LYS A 7 10.53 -16.62 -21.39
C LYS A 7 9.58 -16.65 -20.18
N SER A 8 10.11 -16.47 -18.98
CA SER A 8 9.35 -16.42 -17.72
C SER A 8 8.48 -15.19 -17.52
N GLU A 9 8.71 -14.12 -18.30
CA GLU A 9 8.00 -12.84 -18.21
C GLU A 9 7.05 -12.58 -19.39
N GLN A 10 7.02 -13.49 -20.35
CA GLN A 10 6.15 -13.39 -21.53
C GLN A 10 4.67 -13.62 -21.18
N HIS A 11 4.42 -14.42 -20.14
CA HIS A 11 3.11 -14.65 -19.54
C HIS A 11 2.93 -13.76 -18.31
N LEU A 12 2.09 -12.73 -18.44
CA LEU A 12 1.86 -11.73 -17.40
C LEU A 12 1.44 -12.37 -16.06
N VAL A 13 0.58 -13.39 -16.11
CA VAL A 13 0.07 -14.09 -14.93
C VAL A 13 1.20 -14.77 -14.17
N ASP A 14 2.07 -15.50 -14.87
CA ASP A 14 3.15 -16.25 -14.23
C ASP A 14 4.26 -15.32 -13.70
N TRP A 15 4.52 -14.22 -14.40
CA TRP A 15 5.38 -13.15 -13.91
C TRP A 15 4.82 -12.44 -12.67
N ALA A 16 3.52 -12.14 -12.64
CA ALA A 16 2.91 -11.34 -11.58
C ALA A 16 2.63 -12.13 -10.30
N LYS A 17 2.26 -13.42 -10.40
CA LYS A 17 1.96 -14.31 -9.26
C LYS A 17 2.88 -14.14 -8.03
N PRO A 18 4.22 -14.17 -8.14
CA PRO A 18 5.09 -14.04 -6.97
C PRO A 18 5.03 -12.66 -6.29
N TYR A 19 4.57 -11.61 -6.99
CA TYR A 19 4.42 -10.26 -6.43
C TYR A 19 3.07 -10.04 -5.76
N LEU A 20 2.02 -10.75 -6.21
CA LEU A 20 0.66 -10.63 -5.68
C LEU A 20 0.49 -11.22 -4.27
N THR A 21 1.41 -12.08 -3.82
CA THR A 21 1.36 -12.72 -2.50
C THR A 21 1.87 -11.85 -1.35
N SER A 22 2.67 -10.83 -1.63
CA SER A 22 3.28 -9.96 -0.61
C SER A 22 2.95 -8.50 -0.86
N SER A 23 2.33 -7.83 0.12
CA SER A 23 2.01 -6.40 0.03
C SER A 23 3.23 -5.53 -0.28
N ARG A 24 4.43 -5.93 0.20
CA ARG A 24 5.67 -5.19 -0.09
C ARG A 24 6.05 -5.30 -1.55
N ARG A 25 5.94 -6.50 -2.13
CA ARG A 25 6.29 -6.82 -3.51
C ARG A 25 5.24 -6.34 -4.51
N LEU A 26 3.97 -6.26 -4.08
CA LEU A 26 2.88 -5.76 -4.90
C LEU A 26 3.19 -4.36 -5.45
N ARG A 27 3.79 -3.48 -4.63
CA ARG A 27 4.20 -2.14 -5.05
C ARG A 27 5.20 -2.12 -6.22
N CYS A 28 5.95 -3.20 -6.44
CA CYS A 28 6.90 -3.31 -7.55
C CYS A 28 6.22 -3.56 -8.91
N ILE A 29 4.95 -3.97 -8.92
CA ILE A 29 4.20 -4.29 -10.14
C ILE A 29 2.97 -3.39 -10.36
N VAL A 30 2.70 -2.47 -9.44
CA VAL A 30 1.68 -1.43 -9.65
C VAL A 30 2.17 -0.45 -10.71
N ASP A 31 1.28 -0.03 -11.61
CA ASP A 31 1.62 0.89 -12.69
C ASP A 31 2.27 2.18 -12.15
N PRO A 32 3.54 2.48 -12.52
CA PRO A 32 4.22 3.70 -12.11
C PRO A 32 3.47 4.99 -12.48
N ARG A 33 2.65 4.96 -13.53
CA ARG A 33 1.85 6.10 -13.98
C ARG A 33 0.76 6.50 -12.99
N LEU A 34 0.40 5.61 -12.07
CA LEU A 34 -0.52 5.95 -10.97
C LEU A 34 0.13 6.90 -9.96
N ALA A 35 1.47 7.01 -9.92
CA ALA A 35 2.19 7.95 -9.06
C ALA A 35 1.75 7.90 -7.57
N GLY A 36 1.42 6.72 -7.06
CA GLY A 36 0.93 6.54 -5.68
C GLY A 36 -0.54 6.93 -5.44
N GLN A 37 -1.26 7.35 -6.48
CA GLN A 37 -2.69 7.68 -6.45
C GLN A 37 -3.56 6.42 -6.49
N TYR A 38 -3.32 5.52 -5.55
CA TYR A 38 -4.09 4.30 -5.38
C TYR A 38 -4.13 3.94 -3.90
N SER A 39 -5.22 3.28 -3.48
CA SER A 39 -5.34 2.79 -2.11
C SER A 39 -4.41 1.59 -1.89
N VAL A 40 -3.63 1.59 -0.81
CA VAL A 40 -2.72 0.47 -0.48
C VAL A 40 -3.52 -0.78 -0.13
N LYS A 41 -4.56 -0.64 0.71
CA LYS A 41 -5.50 -1.72 1.04
C LYS A 41 -6.27 -2.18 -0.20
N GLY A 42 -6.70 -1.22 -1.03
CA GLY A 42 -7.42 -1.47 -2.27
C GLY A 42 -6.59 -2.30 -3.24
N ALA A 43 -5.34 -1.91 -3.48
CA ALA A 43 -4.42 -2.67 -4.31
C ALA A 43 -4.19 -4.10 -3.78
N LYS A 44 -4.06 -4.27 -2.46
CA LYS A 44 -3.90 -5.59 -1.84
C LYS A 44 -5.12 -6.49 -2.09
N GLU A 45 -6.32 -5.96 -1.95
CA GLU A 45 -7.54 -6.73 -2.14
C GLU A 45 -7.81 -7.00 -3.63
N MET A 46 -7.55 -6.02 -4.51
CA MET A 46 -7.50 -6.20 -5.96
C MET A 46 -6.57 -7.34 -6.36
N ALA A 47 -5.38 -7.41 -5.77
CA ALA A 47 -4.41 -8.47 -6.05
C ALA A 47 -4.93 -9.86 -5.65
N ARG A 48 -5.63 -9.97 -4.52
CA ARG A 48 -6.27 -11.21 -4.07
C ARG A 48 -7.40 -11.63 -5.01
N LEU A 49 -8.27 -10.69 -5.37
CA LEU A 49 -9.36 -10.93 -6.30
C LEU A 49 -8.82 -11.41 -7.66
N ALA A 50 -7.78 -10.74 -8.18
CA ALA A 50 -7.11 -11.14 -9.41
C ALA A 50 -6.53 -12.57 -9.33
N LEU A 51 -5.88 -12.94 -8.21
CA LEU A 51 -5.37 -14.30 -7.99
C LEU A 51 -6.48 -15.36 -8.02
N GLN A 52 -7.64 -15.07 -7.41
CA GLN A 52 -8.78 -15.98 -7.44
C GLN A 52 -9.35 -16.13 -8.86
N CYS A 53 -9.50 -15.02 -9.59
CA CYS A 53 -10.01 -15.02 -10.97
C CYS A 53 -9.13 -15.84 -11.93
N VAL A 54 -7.81 -15.83 -11.73
CA VAL A 54 -6.84 -16.60 -12.55
C VAL A 54 -6.47 -17.95 -11.95
N SER A 55 -7.18 -18.42 -10.92
CA SER A 55 -6.88 -19.72 -10.30
C SER A 55 -6.96 -20.85 -11.32
N PHE A 56 -6.03 -21.80 -11.20
CA PHE A 56 -6.02 -23.02 -12.00
C PHE A 56 -7.28 -23.86 -11.74
N ASN A 57 -7.71 -23.92 -10.47
CA ASN A 57 -8.92 -24.61 -10.08
C ASN A 57 -10.15 -23.71 -10.30
N PRO A 58 -11.11 -24.12 -11.16
CA PRO A 58 -12.29 -23.31 -11.45
C PRO A 58 -13.19 -23.05 -10.23
N LYS A 59 -13.15 -23.92 -9.21
CA LYS A 59 -13.97 -23.78 -8.00
C LYS A 59 -13.53 -22.61 -7.12
N ASP A 60 -12.28 -22.17 -7.25
CA ASP A 60 -11.75 -21.02 -6.50
C ASP A 60 -12.07 -19.69 -7.18
N ARG A 61 -12.58 -19.72 -8.42
CA ARG A 61 -12.90 -18.52 -9.18
C ARG A 61 -14.24 -17.95 -8.68
N PRO A 62 -14.28 -16.67 -8.28
CA PRO A 62 -15.51 -16.03 -7.83
C PRO A 62 -16.50 -15.89 -8.99
N ARG A 63 -17.79 -15.90 -8.67
CA ARG A 63 -18.84 -15.56 -9.63
C ARG A 63 -18.82 -14.06 -9.92
N MET A 64 -19.26 -13.66 -11.11
CA MET A 64 -19.25 -12.25 -11.53
C MET A 64 -19.93 -11.28 -10.54
N PRO A 65 -21.07 -11.62 -9.90
CA PRO A 65 -21.66 -10.73 -8.88
C PRO A 65 -20.72 -10.46 -7.70
N ALA A 66 -20.04 -11.49 -7.18
CA ALA A 66 -19.08 -11.34 -6.09
C ALA A 66 -17.86 -10.50 -6.51
N ILE A 67 -17.44 -10.60 -7.78
CA ILE A 67 -16.38 -9.75 -8.34
C ILE A 67 -16.84 -8.28 -8.30
N ILE A 68 -18.05 -7.99 -8.78
CA ILE A 68 -18.61 -6.63 -8.81
C ILE A 68 -18.73 -6.05 -7.40
N GLU A 69 -19.34 -6.79 -6.48
CA GLU A 69 -19.48 -6.39 -5.07
C GLU A 69 -18.11 -6.05 -4.45
N THR A 70 -17.11 -6.88 -4.71
CA THR A 70 -15.74 -6.63 -4.24
C THR A 70 -15.20 -5.34 -4.86
N LEU A 71 -15.28 -5.16 -6.18
CA LEU A 71 -14.77 -3.96 -6.86
C LEU A 71 -15.45 -2.67 -6.39
N GLU A 72 -16.76 -2.71 -6.14
CA GLU A 72 -17.53 -1.58 -5.60
C GLU A 72 -17.06 -1.19 -4.19
N ALA A 73 -16.84 -2.18 -3.31
CA ALA A 73 -16.32 -1.95 -1.96
C ALA A 73 -14.94 -1.27 -1.99
N LEU A 74 -14.08 -1.61 -2.97
CA LEU A 74 -12.73 -1.06 -3.07
C LEU A 74 -12.71 0.42 -3.48
N GLN A 75 -13.71 0.90 -4.21
CA GLN A 75 -13.82 2.31 -4.59
C GLN A 75 -13.98 3.26 -3.39
N GLN A 76 -14.43 2.73 -2.25
CA GLN A 76 -14.64 3.50 -1.02
C GLN A 76 -13.35 3.70 -0.22
N LEU A 77 -12.26 3.00 -0.56
CA LEU A 77 -10.99 3.06 0.16
C LEU A 77 -10.18 4.32 -0.18
N ARG A 78 -9.72 5.05 0.85
CA ARG A 78 -9.04 6.34 0.72
C ARG A 78 -7.61 6.37 1.25
N ASP A 79 -7.04 5.22 1.62
CA ASP A 79 -5.67 5.08 2.13
C ASP A 79 -4.64 5.14 0.99
N MET A 80 -4.45 6.33 0.42
CA MET A 80 -3.56 6.54 -0.72
C MET A 80 -2.10 6.20 -0.39
N ALA A 81 -1.40 5.61 -1.36
CA ALA A 81 -0.01 5.22 -1.25
C ALA A 81 0.98 6.40 -1.34
N VAL A 82 0.51 7.60 -1.71
CA VAL A 82 1.32 8.82 -1.75
C VAL A 82 1.91 9.10 -0.36
N SER A 83 3.23 9.08 -0.28
CA SER A 83 3.95 9.68 0.83
C SER A 83 3.77 11.20 0.74
N CYS A 84 3.31 11.83 1.82
CA CYS A 84 3.18 13.29 1.89
C CYS A 84 4.46 13.97 1.38
N GLY A 85 4.39 14.76 0.31
CA GLY A 85 5.56 15.51 -0.15
C GLY A 85 5.45 16.33 -1.44
N GLN A 86 4.69 15.91 -2.45
CA GLN A 86 4.60 16.70 -3.68
C GLN A 86 3.29 16.40 -4.44
N TRP A 87 2.36 17.35 -4.40
CA TRP A 87 1.76 18.06 -5.57
C TRP A 87 0.57 18.92 -5.10
N PRO A 88 0.29 20.07 -5.74
CA PRO A 88 -0.57 21.12 -5.21
C PRO A 88 -2.04 20.97 -5.62
N GLY A 89 -2.93 21.41 -4.72
CA GLY A 89 -4.17 22.10 -5.08
C GLY A 89 -5.46 21.30 -5.00
N SER A 90 -5.95 21.02 -3.79
CA SER A 90 -7.41 20.96 -3.59
C SER A 90 -7.98 22.38 -3.78
N PRO A 91 -9.15 22.56 -4.42
CA PRO A 91 -9.82 23.86 -4.49
C PRO A 91 -10.14 24.37 -3.09
N LYS A 92 -9.73 25.61 -2.80
CA LYS A 92 -9.92 26.29 -1.52
C LYS A 92 -11.42 26.47 -1.23
N SER A 93 -11.92 25.82 -0.18
CA SER A 93 -13.09 26.33 0.54
C SER A 93 -12.60 27.32 1.59
N ASN A 94 -13.02 28.57 1.41
CA ASN A 94 -12.67 29.73 2.21
C ASN A 94 -13.12 29.60 3.67
N ARG A 95 -12.17 29.59 4.63
CA ARG A 95 -12.40 30.10 6.00
C ARG A 95 -11.12 30.72 6.57
N ASN A 96 -11.24 31.97 6.95
CA ASN A 96 -10.22 32.78 7.61
C ASN A 96 -9.80 32.19 8.97
N GLY A 97 -8.52 32.29 9.34
CA GLY A 97 -8.08 32.11 10.73
C GLY A 97 -6.62 31.66 10.94
N LEU A 98 -5.72 32.64 11.06
CA LEU A 98 -4.60 32.74 12.02
C LEU A 98 -3.54 31.61 12.17
N LEU A 99 -2.30 32.01 11.85
CA LEU A 99 -0.96 31.50 12.18
C LEU A 99 -0.78 30.36 13.19
N SER A 100 0.08 29.38 12.83
CA SER A 100 1.19 28.99 13.71
C SER A 100 2.36 28.39 12.93
N VAL A 101 3.55 28.98 13.13
CA VAL A 101 4.84 28.62 12.55
C VAL A 101 5.55 27.61 13.46
N LYS A 102 5.92 26.43 12.93
CA LYS A 102 7.01 25.55 13.41
C LYS A 102 7.07 24.35 12.44
N GLY A 103 8.12 24.07 11.65
CA GLY A 103 9.56 24.22 11.83
C GLY A 103 10.17 22.81 11.92
N ARG A 104 10.89 22.34 10.89
CA ARG A 104 11.80 21.19 11.05
C ARG A 104 12.94 21.20 10.03
N ARG A 105 14.15 21.33 10.58
CA ARG A 105 15.47 21.18 9.94
C ARG A 105 15.84 19.70 9.77
N GLU A 106 16.67 19.47 8.75
CA GLU A 106 17.42 18.25 8.44
C GLU A 106 18.56 17.93 9.43
N ASN A 107 19.13 16.74 9.19
CA ASN A 107 20.35 16.12 9.71
C ASN A 107 20.13 15.21 10.93
N GLY A 108 20.59 13.96 10.96
CA GLY A 108 21.65 13.31 10.20
C GLY A 108 22.68 12.76 11.20
N GLY A 109 22.74 11.43 11.34
CA GLY A 109 23.86 10.70 11.93
C GLY A 109 24.03 10.73 13.46
N ALA A 110 23.90 9.56 14.10
CA ALA A 110 24.94 8.94 14.94
C ALA A 110 24.34 7.91 15.91
N SER A 111 25.03 6.77 16.00
CA SER A 111 25.17 5.90 17.18
C SER A 111 23.96 5.13 17.73
N GLY A 112 23.95 3.84 17.40
CA GLY A 112 24.37 2.83 18.39
C GLY A 112 23.47 2.54 19.60
N ILE A 113 22.82 1.37 19.51
CA ILE A 113 22.64 0.33 20.54
C ILE A 113 21.64 0.58 21.71
N ILE A 114 20.83 -0.46 21.92
CA ILE A 114 20.46 -1.12 23.19
C ILE A 114 18.95 -1.12 23.47
N TRP A 115 18.32 -2.28 23.21
CA TRP A 115 17.08 -2.68 23.87
C TRP A 115 17.41 -3.11 25.31
N LYS A 116 16.94 -2.38 26.33
CA LYS A 116 16.91 -2.87 27.70
C LYS A 116 15.46 -3.06 28.13
N HIS A 117 15.13 -4.28 28.53
CA HIS A 117 13.93 -4.59 29.28
C HIS A 117 13.97 -3.92 30.65
N SER A 118 12.80 -3.46 31.10
CA SER A 118 12.55 -2.90 32.43
C SER A 118 12.58 -3.98 33.52
N PRO A 119 13.14 -3.70 34.70
CA PRO A 119 12.68 -4.29 35.95
C PRO A 119 11.83 -3.27 36.73
N VAL A 120 10.71 -3.76 37.25
CA VAL A 120 9.86 -3.07 38.22
C VAL A 120 10.58 -3.04 39.57
N ALA A 121 10.75 -1.85 40.15
CA ALA A 121 11.23 -1.67 41.51
C ALA A 121 10.17 -0.92 42.34
N ALA A 122 10.03 -1.40 43.56
CA ALA A 122 9.03 -1.05 44.55
C ALA A 122 9.21 0.35 45.18
N ASN A 123 8.10 0.90 45.67
CA ASN A 123 8.01 1.84 46.80
C ASN A 123 6.51 1.93 47.19
N THR A 124 6.01 2.13 48.41
CA THR A 124 6.55 2.65 49.68
C THR A 124 5.51 2.41 50.78
N LYS A 125 5.96 2.35 52.04
CA LYS A 125 5.36 2.91 53.28
C LYS A 125 4.29 2.15 54.07
N GLY A 126 4.56 2.05 55.37
CA GLY A 126 3.64 1.74 56.47
C GLY A 126 4.31 0.88 57.53
#